data_AF-A0A956HB15-F1
#
_entry.id   AF-A0A956HB15-F1
#
_cell.length_a   1.000
_cell.length_b   1.000
_cell.length_c   1.000
_cell.angle_alpha   90.00
_cell.angle_beta   90.00
_cell.angle_gamma   90.00
#
_symmetry.space_group_name_H-M   'P 1'
#
loop_
_entity.id
_entity.type
_entity.pdbx_description
1 polymer ?
#
loop_
_entity_poly.entity_id
_entity_poly.type
_entity_poly.pdbx_seq_one_letter_code
_entity_poly.pdbx_strand_id
1 'polypeptide(L)'
;MASKPKPAFYVAIFAVVAALIGLAIWRFGAGGDETTTTASNTPELSKEEMDQLKQMAEAENLDGITTVKDYEFVPAERLPDVKGVSDYKPLEDNVVKFSINVWAGWAPIIHANEGFKPGKVWKTAKGEEFKVELVLIDDPVAMRDAFAAGDIHVGWATVDMLPLFLESLQKDSRAMPRIFQQIDWSNGGDGIVVRDDIKTMADLKG
;
A
#
# COMPACT_ATOMS: atom_id res chain seq x y z
N MET A 1 -23.50 5.55 -34.57
CA MET A 1 -22.37 4.76 -35.09
C MET A 1 -21.14 5.64 -35.10
N ALA A 2 -20.09 5.30 -34.34
CA ALA A 2 -18.88 6.11 -34.25
C ALA A 2 -18.10 6.05 -35.58
N SER A 3 -17.78 7.22 -36.15
CA SER A 3 -17.02 7.32 -37.40
C SER A 3 -15.61 6.77 -37.22
N LYS A 4 -15.17 5.88 -38.12
CA LYS A 4 -13.80 5.35 -38.11
C LYS A 4 -12.77 6.50 -38.17
N PRO A 5 -11.63 6.40 -37.46
CA PRO A 5 -10.62 7.44 -37.47
C PRO A 5 -10.11 7.71 -38.89
N LYS A 6 -9.89 8.99 -39.22
CA LYS A 6 -9.36 9.40 -40.52
C LYS A 6 -7.95 8.82 -40.71
N PRO A 7 -7.51 8.52 -41.95
CA PRO A 7 -6.18 7.96 -42.22
C PRO A 7 -5.01 8.71 -41.55
N ALA A 8 -5.12 10.03 -41.42
CA ALA A 8 -4.15 10.88 -40.72
C ALA A 8 -3.93 10.51 -39.24
N PHE A 9 -4.93 9.95 -38.57
CA PHE A 9 -4.83 9.50 -37.17
C PHE A 9 -3.85 8.33 -37.04
N TYR A 10 -3.91 7.36 -37.96
CA TYR A 10 -3.00 6.21 -37.94
C TYR A 10 -1.56 6.61 -38.26
N VAL A 11 -1.37 7.61 -39.14
CA VAL A 11 -0.05 8.18 -39.43
C VAL A 11 0.52 8.88 -38.19
N ALA A 12 -0.30 9.64 -37.46
CA ALA A 12 0.13 10.30 -36.22
C ALA A 12 0.51 9.28 -35.13
N ILE A 13 -0.30 8.24 -34.94
CA ILE A 13 0.02 7.16 -33.98
C ILE A 13 1.32 6.46 -34.37
N PHE A 14 1.49 6.12 -35.65
CA PHE A 14 2.70 5.46 -36.11
C PHE A 14 3.94 6.32 -35.87
N ALA A 15 3.86 7.64 -36.12
CA ALA A 15 4.95 8.57 -35.84
C ALA A 15 5.32 8.62 -34.35
N VAL A 16 4.32 8.61 -33.46
CA VAL A 16 4.54 8.57 -32.00
C VAL A 16 5.21 7.27 -31.58
N VAL A 17 4.72 6.12 -32.07
CA VAL A 17 5.30 4.80 -31.76
C VAL A 17 6.74 4.71 -32.28
N ALA A 18 7.00 5.15 -33.51
CA ALA A 18 8.34 5.17 -34.08
C ALA A 18 9.29 6.09 -33.30
N ALA A 19 8.83 7.25 -32.84
CA ALA A 19 9.63 8.15 -32.02
C ALA A 19 9.97 7.54 -30.65
N LEU A 20 9.04 6.84 -30.02
CA LEU A 20 9.28 6.15 -28.75
C LEU A 20 10.26 4.99 -28.89
N ILE A 21 10.15 4.21 -29.97
CA ILE A 21 11.11 3.14 -30.28
C ILE A 21 12.50 3.73 -30.56
N GLY A 22 12.57 4.80 -31.35
CA GLY A 22 13.82 5.52 -31.61
C GLY A 22 14.47 6.06 -30.34
N LEU A 23 13.67 6.63 -29.42
CA LEU A 23 14.13 7.08 -28.11
C LEU A 23 14.68 5.91 -27.28
N ALA A 24 14.01 4.76 -27.27
CA ALA A 24 14.46 3.58 -26.54
C ALA A 24 15.79 3.04 -27.09
N ILE A 25 15.92 2.93 -28.41
CA ILE A 25 17.18 2.50 -29.05
C ILE A 25 18.29 3.53 -28.81
N TRP A 26 18.00 4.83 -28.86
CA TRP A 26 18.99 5.85 -28.56
C TRP A 26 19.44 5.83 -27.10
N ARG A 27 18.51 5.58 -26.18
CA ARG A 27 18.76 5.58 -24.73
C ARG A 27 19.40 4.28 -24.23
N PHE A 28 19.15 3.16 -24.91
CA PHE A 28 19.54 1.82 -24.44
C PHE A 28 20.31 0.97 -25.46
N GLY A 29 20.44 1.42 -26.72
CA GLY A 29 20.95 0.61 -27.83
C GLY A 29 22.22 1.13 -28.51
N ALA A 30 22.82 2.24 -28.06
CA ALA A 30 24.02 2.79 -28.69
C ALA A 30 25.24 2.78 -27.74
N GLY A 31 25.91 1.63 -27.67
CA GLY A 31 27.36 1.53 -27.42
C GLY A 31 27.83 1.49 -25.96
N GLY A 32 27.89 0.28 -25.40
CA GLY A 32 28.80 -0.07 -24.30
C GLY A 32 29.51 -1.37 -24.65
N ASP A 33 30.84 -1.31 -24.69
CA ASP A 33 31.81 -2.30 -25.17
C ASP A 33 31.65 -3.72 -24.58
N GLU A 34 31.99 -4.75 -25.36
CA GLU A 34 32.30 -6.08 -24.82
C GLU A 34 33.63 -6.01 -24.05
N THR A 35 33.66 -6.62 -22.86
CA THR A 35 34.81 -6.95 -22.00
C THR A 35 35.30 -5.88 -21.01
N THR A 36 34.67 -5.81 -19.82
CA THR A 36 35.27 -6.21 -18.53
C THR A 36 34.15 -6.23 -17.50
N THR A 37 33.88 -7.39 -16.93
CA THR A 37 32.94 -7.63 -15.84
C THR A 37 33.43 -6.91 -14.58
N THR A 38 33.16 -5.62 -14.48
CA THR A 38 33.22 -4.87 -13.23
C THR A 38 31.79 -4.48 -12.89
N ALA A 39 31.28 -5.22 -11.89
CA ALA A 39 30.05 -5.02 -11.16
C ALA A 39 29.56 -3.55 -11.18
N SER A 40 28.55 -3.27 -11.99
CA SER A 40 27.68 -2.11 -11.79
C SER A 40 26.53 -2.56 -10.89
N ASN A 41 26.47 -1.92 -9.72
CA ASN A 41 25.53 -2.15 -8.63
C ASN A 41 24.08 -1.86 -9.05
N THR A 42 23.50 -2.76 -9.82
CA THR A 42 22.08 -3.09 -9.62
C THR A 42 22.08 -3.97 -8.37
N PRO A 43 21.36 -3.63 -7.29
CA PRO A 43 21.19 -4.57 -6.20
C PRO A 43 20.37 -5.73 -6.76
N GLU A 44 21.05 -6.75 -7.27
CA GLU A 44 20.48 -8.09 -7.34
C GLU A 44 20.21 -8.47 -5.91
N LEU A 45 18.92 -8.60 -5.56
CA LEU A 45 18.54 -9.11 -4.26
C LEU A 45 19.24 -10.45 -4.07
N SER A 46 20.13 -10.51 -3.10
CA SER A 46 20.78 -11.75 -2.71
C SER A 46 19.69 -12.75 -2.29
N LYS A 47 19.96 -14.05 -2.42
CA LYS A 47 19.07 -15.08 -1.87
C LYS A 47 18.74 -14.82 -0.40
N GLU A 48 19.67 -14.23 0.34
CA GLU A 48 19.51 -13.86 1.74
C GLU A 48 18.53 -12.69 1.93
N GLU A 49 18.56 -11.67 1.07
CA GLU A 49 17.57 -10.57 1.08
C GLU A 49 16.18 -11.04 0.60
N MET A 50 16.13 -11.97 -0.37
CA MET A 50 14.91 -12.65 -0.79
C MET A 50 14.31 -13.52 0.32
N ASP A 51 15.15 -14.21 1.10
CA ASP A 51 14.72 -15.03 2.24
C ASP A 51 14.28 -14.14 3.42
N GLN A 52 14.89 -12.96 3.60
CA GLN A 52 14.40 -11.95 4.56
C GLN A 52 13.07 -11.34 4.14
N LEU A 53 12.85 -11.07 2.84
CA LEU A 53 11.55 -10.63 2.31
C LEU A 53 10.47 -11.71 2.45
N LYS A 54 10.82 -12.99 2.31
CA LYS A 54 9.93 -14.13 2.59
C LYS A 54 9.58 -14.27 4.08
N GLN A 55 10.41 -13.77 4.99
CA GLN A 55 10.07 -13.72 6.42
C GLN A 55 9.18 -12.53 6.78
N MET A 56 9.09 -11.50 5.91
CA MET A 56 8.20 -10.35 6.07
C MET A 56 6.88 -10.49 5.31
N ALA A 57 6.84 -11.32 4.27
CA ALA A 57 5.61 -11.77 3.64
C ALA A 57 4.97 -12.87 4.50
N GLU A 58 3.64 -12.90 4.56
CA GLU A 58 2.95 -14.03 5.18
C GLU A 58 3.46 -15.35 4.57
N ALA A 59 3.62 -16.37 5.41
CA ALA A 59 4.11 -17.68 4.99
C ALA A 59 3.32 -18.19 3.78
N GLU A 60 4.01 -18.81 2.81
CA GLU A 60 3.34 -19.44 1.66
C GLU A 60 2.28 -20.42 2.18
N ASN A 61 1.00 -20.09 1.94
CA ASN A 61 -0.08 -21.00 2.23
C ASN A 61 -0.10 -22.09 1.15
N LEU A 62 0.48 -23.25 1.49
CA LEU A 62 0.54 -24.44 0.63
C LEU A 62 -0.81 -25.17 0.55
N ASP A 63 -1.81 -24.75 1.34
CA ASP A 63 -3.19 -25.17 1.11
C ASP A 63 -3.67 -24.44 -0.15
N GLY A 64 -3.94 -25.19 -1.23
CA GLY A 64 -4.20 -24.64 -2.55
C GLY A 64 -5.17 -23.45 -2.57
N ILE A 65 -5.10 -22.66 -3.65
CA ILE A 65 -5.83 -21.39 -3.89
C ILE A 65 -7.29 -21.34 -3.40
N THR A 66 -7.96 -22.50 -3.28
CA THR A 66 -9.24 -22.61 -2.60
C THR A 66 -9.13 -23.46 -1.32
N THR A 67 -9.04 -22.81 -0.17
CA THR A 67 -9.33 -23.44 1.12
C THR A 67 -10.81 -23.84 1.14
N VAL A 68 -11.11 -25.12 0.90
CA VAL A 68 -12.39 -25.69 1.35
C VAL A 68 -12.25 -25.90 2.85
N LYS A 69 -12.40 -24.81 3.60
CA LYS A 69 -12.82 -24.86 5.00
C LYS A 69 -14.32 -24.57 4.97
N ASP A 70 -15.12 -25.47 5.52
CA ASP A 70 -16.54 -25.19 5.74
C ASP A 70 -16.62 -23.89 6.55
N TYR A 71 -17.19 -22.86 5.94
CA TYR A 71 -17.36 -21.58 6.59
C TYR A 71 -18.52 -21.71 7.58
N GLU A 72 -18.24 -21.57 8.86
CA GLU A 72 -19.28 -21.41 9.86
C GLU A 72 -19.91 -20.03 9.67
N PHE A 73 -21.15 -20.01 9.19
CA PHE A 73 -21.86 -18.78 8.93
C PHE A 73 -22.08 -18.01 10.24
N VAL A 74 -21.43 -16.84 10.36
CA VAL A 74 -21.66 -15.91 11.45
C VAL A 74 -22.71 -14.88 10.98
N PRO A 75 -23.93 -14.87 11.54
CA PRO A 75 -25.02 -14.03 11.02
C PRO A 75 -24.75 -12.52 11.12
N ALA A 76 -23.92 -12.11 12.08
CA ALA A 76 -23.47 -10.74 12.25
C ALA A 76 -22.19 -10.72 13.09
N GLU A 77 -21.19 -9.99 12.63
CA GLU A 77 -19.99 -9.68 13.39
C GLU A 77 -19.92 -8.16 13.56
N ARG A 78 -19.69 -7.71 14.80
CA ARG A 78 -19.53 -6.29 15.11
C ARG A 78 -18.07 -6.02 15.44
N LEU A 79 -17.60 -4.83 15.11
CA LEU A 79 -16.30 -4.39 15.57
C LEU A 79 -16.23 -4.45 17.09
N PRO A 80 -15.15 -4.99 17.67
CA PRO A 80 -14.95 -4.96 19.10
C PRO A 80 -14.85 -3.51 19.58
N ASP A 81 -15.20 -3.26 20.83
CA ASP A 81 -14.98 -1.96 21.46
C ASP A 81 -13.50 -1.54 21.36
N VAL A 82 -13.27 -0.23 21.29
CA VAL A 82 -11.91 0.33 21.27
C VAL A 82 -11.18 -0.08 22.54
N LYS A 83 -9.99 -0.66 22.37
CA LYS A 83 -9.09 -0.96 23.47
C LYS A 83 -8.06 0.14 23.60
N GLY A 84 -7.70 0.46 24.84
CA GLY A 84 -6.78 1.54 25.17
C GLY A 84 -7.51 2.76 25.73
N VAL A 85 -6.80 3.49 26.59
CA VAL A 85 -7.19 4.84 27.03
C VAL A 85 -6.34 5.83 26.24
N SER A 86 -6.91 6.95 25.82
CA SER A 86 -6.14 8.00 25.15
C SER A 86 -5.18 8.66 26.10
N ASP A 87 -3.97 8.10 26.19
CA ASP A 87 -2.84 8.66 26.90
C ASP A 87 -1.66 8.75 25.93
N TYR A 88 -1.65 9.85 25.18
CA TYR A 88 -0.70 10.04 24.09
C TYR A 88 0.72 10.04 24.65
N LYS A 89 1.52 9.07 24.24
CA LYS A 89 2.92 9.00 24.67
C LYS A 89 3.68 10.20 24.09
N PRO A 90 4.54 10.86 24.87
CA PRO A 90 5.41 11.89 24.33
C PRO A 90 6.21 11.36 23.14
N LEU A 91 6.40 12.20 22.13
CA LEU A 91 7.28 11.88 21.01
C LEU A 91 8.71 11.65 21.54
N GLU A 92 9.24 10.45 21.31
CA GLU A 92 10.64 10.14 21.55
C GLU A 92 11.44 10.53 20.31
N ASP A 93 12.53 11.29 20.50
CA ASP A 93 13.46 11.72 19.44
C ASP A 93 12.79 12.42 18.22
N ASN A 94 11.64 13.07 18.42
CA ASN A 94 10.81 13.65 17.36
C ASN A 94 10.49 12.64 16.23
N VAL A 95 10.27 11.38 16.59
CA VAL A 95 9.91 10.30 15.66
C VAL A 95 8.40 10.17 15.54
N VAL A 96 7.86 10.48 14.38
CA VAL A 96 6.46 10.25 14.03
C VAL A 96 6.29 8.79 13.60
N LYS A 97 5.66 7.99 14.45
CA LYS A 97 5.17 6.64 14.09
C LYS A 97 3.94 6.73 13.19
N PHE A 98 4.09 6.29 11.95
CA PHE A 98 3.08 6.26 10.91
C PHE A 98 2.75 4.81 10.60
N SER A 99 1.52 4.38 10.90
CA SER A 99 1.05 3.05 10.55
C SER A 99 0.63 2.94 9.09
N ILE A 100 1.03 1.84 8.44
CA ILE A 100 0.59 1.46 7.09
C ILE A 100 0.07 0.01 7.10
N ASN A 101 -0.81 -0.33 6.16
CA ASN A 101 -1.20 -1.70 5.85
C ASN A 101 -0.42 -2.27 4.66
N VAL A 102 -0.71 -3.53 4.31
CA VAL A 102 -0.19 -4.19 3.12
C VAL A 102 -0.93 -3.66 1.89
N TRP A 103 -0.52 -2.48 1.43
CA TRP A 103 -1.03 -1.87 0.21
C TRP A 103 0.09 -1.23 -0.60
N ALA A 104 0.11 -1.47 -1.91
CA ALA A 104 1.17 -0.99 -2.79
C ALA A 104 1.22 0.55 -2.90
N GLY A 105 0.10 1.23 -2.60
CA GLY A 105 0.03 2.70 -2.58
C GLY A 105 0.99 3.36 -1.59
N TRP A 106 1.53 2.62 -0.62
CA TRP A 106 2.55 3.12 0.32
C TRP A 106 3.98 3.11 -0.24
N ALA A 107 4.22 2.50 -1.41
CA ALA A 107 5.56 2.43 -2.01
C ALA A 107 6.28 3.79 -2.12
N PRO A 108 5.61 4.91 -2.48
CA PRO A 108 6.26 6.22 -2.54
C PRO A 108 6.80 6.70 -1.20
N ILE A 109 6.07 6.52 -0.09
CA ILE A 109 6.54 6.95 1.23
C ILE A 109 7.62 6.03 1.76
N ILE A 110 7.54 4.72 1.51
CA ILE A 110 8.59 3.75 1.87
C ILE A 110 9.90 4.13 1.16
N HIS A 111 9.83 4.40 -0.14
CA HIS A 111 10.99 4.84 -0.91
C HIS A 111 11.51 6.20 -0.40
N ALA A 112 10.62 7.16 -0.22
CA ALA A 112 11.00 8.50 0.24
C ALA A 112 11.54 8.50 1.67
N ASN A 113 11.20 7.55 2.53
CA ASN A 113 11.71 7.42 3.89
C ASN A 113 12.97 6.53 4.01
N GLU A 114 13.46 5.98 2.89
CA GLU A 114 14.61 5.05 2.87
C GLU A 114 14.32 3.75 3.66
N GLY A 115 13.07 3.31 3.62
CA GLY A 115 12.57 2.13 4.34
C GLY A 115 11.70 2.48 5.54
N PHE A 116 11.57 1.53 6.46
CA PHE A 116 10.59 1.59 7.55
C PHE A 116 11.14 2.27 8.80
N LYS A 117 12.46 2.28 8.97
CA LYS A 117 13.12 2.81 10.16
C LYS A 117 13.23 4.34 10.11
N PRO A 118 13.35 5.02 11.27
CA PRO A 118 13.53 6.47 11.35
C PRO A 118 14.97 6.89 10.98
N GLY A 119 15.45 6.48 9.81
CA GLY A 119 16.78 6.78 9.30
C GLY A 119 16.87 8.16 8.65
N LYS A 120 15.81 8.57 7.95
CA LYS A 120 15.75 9.85 7.24
C LYS A 120 15.24 10.99 8.12
N VAL A 121 15.94 12.13 8.06
CA VAL A 121 15.48 13.39 8.65
C VAL A 121 14.62 14.16 7.65
N TRP A 122 13.42 14.52 8.09
CA TRP A 122 12.44 15.33 7.37
C TRP A 122 12.36 16.73 7.98
N LYS A 123 11.79 17.68 7.22
CA LYS A 123 11.59 19.06 7.67
C LYS A 123 10.14 19.48 7.55
N THR A 124 9.60 20.10 8.60
CA THR A 124 8.28 20.72 8.55
C THR A 124 8.29 21.95 7.63
N ALA A 125 7.12 22.49 7.30
CA ALA A 125 7.02 23.74 6.55
C ALA A 125 7.71 24.94 7.26
N LYS A 126 7.92 24.84 8.58
CA LYS A 126 8.64 25.84 9.39
C LYS A 126 10.14 25.52 9.55
N GLY A 127 10.61 24.42 8.98
CA GLY A 127 12.01 23.99 9.01
C GLY A 127 12.40 23.15 10.23
N GLU A 128 11.45 22.75 11.08
CA GLU A 128 11.72 21.88 12.23
C GLU A 128 12.03 20.46 11.76
N GLU A 129 13.02 19.84 12.37
CA GLU A 129 13.46 18.49 12.01
C GLU A 129 12.66 17.42 12.75
N PHE A 130 12.26 16.39 12.01
CA PHE A 130 11.58 15.22 12.55
C PHE A 130 11.97 13.96 11.77
N LYS A 131 11.62 12.79 12.29
CA LYS A 131 11.84 11.50 11.64
C LYS A 131 10.52 10.77 11.50
N VAL A 132 10.45 9.81 10.58
CA VAL A 132 9.27 8.95 10.39
C VAL A 132 9.66 7.50 10.57
N GLU A 133 8.93 6.80 11.44
CA GLU A 133 8.96 5.33 11.52
C GLU A 133 7.68 4.79 10.90
N LEU A 134 7.81 3.98 9.85
CA LEU A 134 6.69 3.26 9.25
C LEU A 134 6.46 1.97 10.03
N VAL A 135 5.26 1.81 10.57
CA VAL A 135 4.87 0.64 11.37
C VAL A 135 3.84 -0.15 10.58
N LEU A 136 4.17 -1.40 10.22
CA LEU A 136 3.21 -2.26 9.55
C LEU A 136 2.16 -2.74 10.55
N ILE A 137 0.91 -2.31 10.36
CA ILE A 137 -0.25 -2.80 11.11
C ILE A 137 -1.37 -3.00 10.09
N ASP A 138 -1.53 -4.23 9.63
CA ASP A 138 -2.49 -4.58 8.58
C ASP A 138 -3.92 -4.75 9.12
N ASP A 139 -4.06 -5.24 10.36
CA ASP A 139 -5.36 -5.39 10.99
C ASP A 139 -5.95 -4.02 11.38
N PRO A 140 -7.13 -3.66 10.84
CA PRO A 140 -7.76 -2.36 11.10
C PRO A 140 -8.11 -2.14 12.58
N VAL A 141 -8.47 -3.21 13.30
CA VAL A 141 -8.82 -3.13 14.72
C VAL A 141 -7.58 -2.82 15.56
N ALA A 142 -6.48 -3.53 15.31
CA ALA A 142 -5.19 -3.31 15.97
C ALA A 142 -4.64 -1.91 15.67
N MET A 143 -4.76 -1.44 14.42
CA MET A 143 -4.34 -0.08 14.07
C MET A 143 -5.16 0.97 14.82
N ARG A 144 -6.49 0.81 14.87
CA ARG A 144 -7.38 1.70 15.61
C ARG A 144 -7.03 1.73 17.10
N ASP A 145 -6.83 0.57 17.71
CA ASP A 145 -6.51 0.45 19.14
C ASP A 145 -5.12 1.04 19.46
N ALA A 146 -4.12 0.81 18.59
CA ALA A 146 -2.80 1.43 18.72
C ALA A 146 -2.88 2.96 18.60
N PHE A 147 -3.71 3.48 17.70
CA PHE A 147 -3.95 4.92 17.58
C PHE A 147 -4.65 5.47 18.83
N ALA A 148 -5.70 4.79 19.29
CA ALA A 148 -6.45 5.20 20.48
C ALA A 148 -5.60 5.18 21.75
N ALA A 149 -4.66 4.24 21.87
CA ALA A 149 -3.70 4.13 22.95
C ALA A 149 -2.52 5.11 22.85
N GLY A 150 -2.39 5.85 21.74
CA GLY A 150 -1.26 6.76 21.51
C GLY A 150 0.06 6.06 21.21
N ASP A 151 0.03 4.80 20.76
CA ASP A 151 1.22 4.04 20.35
C ASP A 151 1.69 4.41 18.92
N ILE A 152 0.76 4.92 18.09
CA ILE A 152 1.02 5.49 16.77
C ILE A 152 0.39 6.87 16.65
N HIS A 153 0.99 7.72 15.79
CA HIS A 153 0.57 9.12 15.62
C HIS A 153 -0.27 9.31 14.35
N VAL A 154 -0.05 8.47 13.35
CA VAL A 154 -0.80 8.46 12.09
C VAL A 154 -1.29 7.05 11.84
N GLY A 155 -2.60 6.90 11.71
CA GLY A 155 -3.25 5.66 11.25
C GLY A 155 -3.65 5.75 9.79
N TRP A 156 -4.10 4.62 9.24
CA TRP A 156 -4.65 4.54 7.90
C TRP A 156 -6.09 4.05 7.97
N ALA A 157 -6.89 4.36 6.96
CA ALA A 157 -8.21 3.78 6.78
C ALA A 157 -8.60 3.91 5.31
N THR A 158 -9.30 2.91 4.78
CA THR A 158 -10.06 3.11 3.55
C THR A 158 -11.27 4.01 3.84
N VAL A 159 -11.79 4.67 2.81
CA VAL A 159 -12.86 5.67 3.00
C VAL A 159 -14.15 5.05 3.55
N ASP A 160 -14.44 3.80 3.19
CA ASP A 160 -15.57 3.00 3.66
C ASP A 160 -15.41 2.52 5.11
N MET A 161 -14.17 2.33 5.61
CA MET A 161 -13.91 1.97 7.01
C MET A 161 -13.96 3.16 7.97
N LEU A 162 -13.73 4.38 7.48
CA LEU A 162 -13.68 5.58 8.34
C LEU A 162 -14.89 5.74 9.27
N PRO A 163 -16.15 5.64 8.82
CA PRO A 163 -17.31 5.80 9.71
C PRO A 163 -17.28 4.84 10.90
N LEU A 164 -16.81 3.60 10.69
CA LEU A 164 -16.74 2.57 11.71
C LEU A 164 -15.73 2.91 12.82
N PHE A 165 -14.60 3.49 12.44
CA PHE A 165 -13.60 3.95 13.42
C PHE A 165 -14.05 5.23 14.11
N LEU A 166 -14.56 6.21 13.36
CA LEU A 166 -14.97 7.50 13.92
C LEU A 166 -16.07 7.35 14.96
N GLU A 167 -17.06 6.48 14.72
CA GLU A 167 -18.14 6.22 15.67
C GLU A 167 -17.62 5.67 17.01
N SER A 168 -16.57 4.86 16.94
CA SER A 168 -15.95 4.23 18.10
C SER A 168 -14.99 5.18 18.82
N LEU A 169 -14.17 5.93 18.07
CA LEU A 169 -13.15 6.85 18.59
C LEU A 169 -13.75 8.13 19.19
N GLN A 170 -14.88 8.63 18.69
CA GLN A 170 -15.54 9.84 19.22
C GLN A 170 -15.98 9.72 20.68
N LYS A 171 -16.04 8.49 21.23
CA LYS A 171 -16.32 8.24 22.66
C LYS A 171 -15.25 8.88 23.56
N ASP A 172 -14.03 9.08 23.06
CA ASP A 172 -12.97 9.84 23.73
C ASP A 172 -12.48 10.97 22.81
N SER A 173 -12.73 12.22 23.21
CA SER A 173 -12.36 13.39 22.41
C SER A 173 -10.86 13.51 22.14
N ARG A 174 -10.01 12.85 22.93
CA ARG A 174 -8.55 12.86 22.77
C ARG A 174 -8.07 11.95 21.63
N ALA A 175 -8.84 10.93 21.28
CA ALA A 175 -8.55 10.02 20.17
C ALA A 175 -9.29 10.40 18.88
N MET A 176 -9.93 11.57 18.82
CA MET A 176 -10.68 11.96 17.62
C MET A 176 -9.73 12.27 16.45
N PRO A 177 -9.68 11.45 15.39
CA PRO A 177 -8.73 11.65 14.31
C PRO A 177 -9.13 12.84 13.43
N ARG A 178 -8.13 13.42 12.76
CA ARG A 178 -8.31 14.36 11.66
C ARG A 178 -7.81 13.73 10.38
N ILE A 179 -8.58 13.80 9.31
CA ILE A 179 -8.18 13.32 8.00
C ILE A 179 -7.45 14.46 7.28
N PHE A 180 -6.16 14.27 6.99
CA PHE A 180 -5.31 15.30 6.36
C PHE A 180 -4.61 14.83 5.08
N GLN A 181 -4.73 13.55 4.72
CA GLN A 181 -4.09 12.97 3.55
C GLN A 181 -4.97 11.90 2.90
N GLN A 182 -5.05 11.94 1.57
CA GLN A 182 -5.56 10.86 0.71
C GLN A 182 -4.37 10.32 -0.10
N ILE A 183 -4.18 9.01 -0.08
CA ILE A 183 -3.03 8.36 -0.76
C ILE A 183 -3.37 8.04 -2.21
N ASP A 184 -4.44 7.27 -2.42
CA ASP A 184 -4.97 6.95 -3.74
C ASP A 184 -6.47 6.63 -3.67
N TRP A 185 -7.04 6.26 -4.81
CA TRP A 185 -8.43 5.81 -4.96
C TRP A 185 -8.58 4.29 -4.98
N SER A 186 -7.47 3.57 -4.76
CA SER A 186 -7.41 2.11 -4.86
C SER A 186 -8.07 1.58 -6.14
N ASN A 187 -7.95 2.32 -7.25
CA ASN A 187 -8.62 2.00 -8.52
C ASN A 187 -8.22 0.60 -9.00
N GLY A 188 -9.17 -0.35 -8.93
CA GLY A 188 -8.96 -1.75 -9.27
C GLY A 188 -8.40 -2.62 -8.13
N GLY A 189 -8.36 -2.11 -6.90
CA GLY A 189 -7.95 -2.86 -5.71
C GLY A 189 -9.05 -3.79 -5.18
N ASP A 190 -10.31 -3.37 -5.25
CA ASP A 190 -11.45 -4.18 -4.83
C ASP A 190 -11.83 -5.21 -5.90
N GLY A 191 -11.96 -6.47 -5.47
CA GLY A 191 -12.34 -7.58 -6.34
C GLY A 191 -13.18 -8.60 -5.60
N ILE A 192 -14.08 -9.25 -6.34
CA ILE A 192 -14.83 -10.42 -5.85
C ILE A 192 -14.17 -11.65 -6.42
N VAL A 193 -13.66 -12.52 -5.55
CA VAL A 193 -13.13 -13.84 -5.92
C VAL A 193 -14.24 -14.87 -5.68
N VAL A 194 -14.59 -15.60 -6.73
CA VAL A 194 -15.65 -16.61 -6.68
C VAL A 194 -15.10 -18.00 -6.98
N ARG A 195 -15.83 -19.02 -6.55
CA ARG A 195 -15.56 -20.40 -6.93
C ARG A 195 -15.92 -20.63 -8.40
N ASP A 196 -15.43 -21.73 -8.94
CA ASP A 196 -15.58 -22.06 -10.34
C ASP A 196 -17.03 -22.41 -10.73
N ASP A 197 -17.93 -22.69 -9.80
CA ASP A 197 -19.36 -22.85 -10.06
C ASP A 197 -20.09 -21.52 -10.36
N ILE A 198 -19.56 -20.39 -9.90
CA ILE A 198 -20.08 -19.05 -10.21
C ILE A 198 -19.48 -18.57 -11.53
N LYS A 199 -20.28 -18.59 -12.61
CA LYS A 199 -19.82 -18.20 -13.95
C LYS A 199 -20.30 -16.82 -14.36
N THR A 200 -21.36 -16.34 -13.74
CA THR A 200 -22.00 -15.06 -14.05
C THR A 200 -22.44 -14.37 -12.76
N MET A 201 -22.65 -13.05 -12.83
CA MET A 201 -23.20 -12.29 -11.70
C MET A 201 -24.59 -12.78 -11.26
N ALA A 202 -25.35 -13.43 -12.16
CA ALA A 202 -26.66 -13.99 -11.83
C ALA A 202 -26.56 -15.21 -10.89
N ASP A 203 -25.41 -15.88 -10.87
CA ASP A 203 -25.17 -17.05 -10.03
C ASP A 203 -24.89 -16.67 -8.56
N LEU A 204 -24.58 -15.39 -8.28
CA LEU A 204 -24.41 -14.85 -6.92
C LEU A 204 -25.73 -14.73 -6.13
N LYS A 205 -26.85 -15.20 -6.71
CA LYS A 205 -28.17 -15.07 -6.11
C LYS A 205 -28.35 -16.07 -4.97
N GLY A 206 -28.30 -15.57 -3.73
CA GLY A 206 -28.76 -16.24 -2.51
C GLY A 206 -30.25 -16.03 -2.27
#